data_AF-A0A3C2AJP3-F1
#
_entry.id   AF-A0A3C2AJP3-F1
#
_cell.length_a   1.000
_cell.length_b   1.000
_cell.length_c   1.000
_cell.angle_alpha   90.00
_cell.angle_beta   90.00
_cell.angle_gamma   90.00
#
_symmetry.space_group_name_H-M   'P 1'
#
loop_
_entity.id
_entity.type
_entity.pdbx_description
1 polymer ?
#
loop_
_entity_poly.entity_id
_entity_poly.type
_entity_poly.pdbx_seq_one_letter_code
_entity_poly.pdbx_strand_id
1 'polypeptide(L)'
;IRKMEKYILDGDMKRVEFDFDFYGLQNYSRMVTKANGIIPWMAGNPIAPKNLKPRPAITEMKWEVHPEGIYDMLKYFDKYEKIDKIIVTENGAAFPDVVDGDFVHDKQRKKFYQDYLRQVLCAKREGVNVAGYFAWSLLDNFEWAEGYHPRFGLVHVDFETQKRTIKDSGLWFKEFLSKG
;
A
#
# COMPACT_ATOMS: atom_id res chain seq x y z
N ILE A 1 -2.83 -28.02 -1.68
CA ILE A 1 -2.21 -27.95 -0.34
C ILE A 1 -1.42 -29.22 0.03
N ARG A 2 -1.84 -30.43 -0.38
CA ARG A 2 -1.11 -31.72 -0.25
C ARG A 2 0.39 -31.79 -0.66
N LYS A 3 0.98 -30.73 -1.21
CA LYS A 3 2.39 -30.69 -1.63
C LYS A 3 3.34 -30.10 -0.58
N MET A 4 2.84 -29.36 0.41
CA MET A 4 3.69 -28.71 1.42
C MET A 4 4.04 -29.62 2.59
N GLU A 5 3.17 -30.55 2.96
CA GLU A 5 3.33 -31.41 4.15
C GLU A 5 4.68 -32.15 4.19
N LYS A 6 5.16 -32.66 3.04
CA LYS A 6 6.46 -33.34 2.95
C LYS A 6 7.68 -32.44 3.21
N TYR A 7 7.50 -31.12 3.24
CA TYR A 7 8.53 -30.14 3.55
C TYR A 7 8.39 -29.56 4.96
N ILE A 8 7.31 -29.91 5.68
CA ILE A 8 7.13 -29.51 7.08
C ILE A 8 7.83 -30.56 7.93
N LEU A 9 8.93 -30.17 8.56
CA LEU A 9 9.68 -31.03 9.46
C LEU A 9 9.07 -30.99 10.87
N ASP A 10 9.40 -32.01 11.66
CA ASP A 10 9.00 -32.07 13.06
C ASP A 10 9.45 -30.81 13.82
N GLY A 11 8.49 -30.12 14.42
CA GLY A 11 8.72 -28.90 15.19
C GLY A 11 8.61 -27.60 14.41
N ASP A 12 8.49 -27.62 13.07
CA ASP A 12 8.39 -26.38 12.28
C ASP A 12 7.16 -25.55 12.67
N MET A 13 6.01 -26.20 12.89
CA MET A 13 4.79 -25.49 13.31
C MET A 13 4.93 -24.81 14.68
N LYS A 14 5.78 -25.34 15.57
CA LYS A 14 6.10 -24.69 16.85
C LYS A 14 7.08 -23.53 16.69
N ARG A 15 7.95 -23.58 15.68
CA ARG A 15 8.95 -22.53 15.39
C ARG A 15 8.36 -21.33 14.66
N VAL A 16 7.31 -21.53 13.86
CA VAL A 16 6.62 -20.43 13.15
C VAL A 16 5.60 -19.71 14.04
N GLU A 17 5.21 -20.30 15.16
CA GLU A 17 4.43 -19.59 16.18
C GLU A 17 5.35 -18.59 16.88
N PHE A 18 5.05 -17.30 16.71
CA PHE A 18 5.83 -16.23 17.31
C PHE A 18 4.87 -15.17 17.87
N ASP A 19 5.25 -14.59 19.00
CA ASP A 19 4.57 -13.49 19.65
C ASP A 19 5.26 -12.19 19.23
N PHE A 20 4.71 -11.52 18.21
CA PHE A 20 5.32 -10.33 17.63
C PHE A 20 4.89 -9.06 18.38
N ASP A 21 5.84 -8.14 18.62
CA ASP A 21 5.55 -6.85 19.25
C ASP A 21 4.59 -5.94 18.44
N PHE A 22 4.52 -6.20 17.12
CA PHE A 22 3.61 -5.56 16.18
C PHE A 22 3.50 -6.37 14.88
N TYR A 23 2.45 -6.09 14.11
CA TYR A 23 2.24 -6.63 12.78
C TYR A 23 2.42 -5.52 11.72
N GLY A 24 3.27 -5.79 10.74
CA GLY A 24 3.50 -4.90 9.60
C GLY A 24 2.44 -5.11 8.52
N LEU A 25 1.62 -4.10 8.26
CA LEU A 25 0.66 -4.09 7.15
C LEU A 25 1.26 -3.36 5.95
N GLN A 26 1.16 -3.97 4.78
CA GLN A 26 1.43 -3.32 3.50
C GLN A 26 0.14 -3.34 2.68
N ASN A 27 -0.33 -2.18 2.24
CA ASN A 27 -1.57 -2.09 1.47
C ASN A 27 -1.44 -1.04 0.36
N TYR A 28 -1.88 -1.39 -0.85
CA TYR A 28 -1.73 -0.54 -2.03
C TYR A 28 -3.05 -0.41 -2.80
N SER A 29 -3.68 -1.54 -3.10
CA SER A 29 -4.93 -1.63 -3.86
C SER A 29 -5.72 -2.84 -3.38
N ARG A 30 -7.03 -2.85 -3.65
CA ARG A 30 -7.82 -4.08 -3.57
C ARG A 30 -7.74 -4.86 -4.88
N MET A 31 -8.20 -6.11 -4.82
CA MET A 31 -8.43 -6.95 -6.00
C MET A 31 -9.91 -7.33 -6.06
N VAL A 32 -10.56 -7.02 -7.19
CA VAL A 32 -11.95 -7.43 -7.43
C VAL A 32 -11.96 -8.67 -8.30
N THR A 33 -12.66 -9.71 -7.86
CA THR A 33 -12.74 -11.01 -8.56
C THR A 33 -14.16 -11.35 -8.95
N LYS A 34 -14.35 -11.95 -10.12
CA LYS A 34 -15.61 -12.58 -10.53
C LYS A 34 -15.56 -14.06 -10.21
N ALA A 35 -16.57 -14.57 -9.49
CA ALA A 35 -16.69 -15.99 -9.20
C ALA A 35 -16.59 -16.83 -10.49
N ASN A 36 -15.82 -17.91 -10.43
CA ASN A 36 -15.62 -18.85 -11.53
C ASN A 36 -15.83 -20.27 -11.01
N GLY A 37 -17.00 -20.86 -11.28
CA GLY A 37 -17.34 -22.20 -10.81
C GLY A 37 -16.64 -23.34 -11.56
N ILE A 38 -15.88 -23.05 -12.61
CA ILE A 38 -15.27 -24.08 -13.48
C ILE A 38 -13.94 -24.57 -12.90
N ILE A 39 -13.27 -23.77 -12.06
CA ILE A 39 -11.93 -24.09 -11.52
C ILE A 39 -11.98 -24.09 -9.98
N PRO A 40 -12.11 -25.27 -9.32
CA PRO A 40 -12.40 -25.35 -7.89
C PRO A 40 -11.37 -24.70 -6.95
N TRP A 41 -10.12 -24.52 -7.40
CA TRP A 41 -9.03 -23.99 -6.60
C TRP A 41 -8.76 -22.49 -6.82
N MET A 42 -9.44 -21.86 -7.78
CA MET A 42 -9.40 -20.41 -7.96
C MET A 42 -10.71 -19.81 -7.47
N ALA A 43 -10.67 -18.99 -6.42
CA ALA A 43 -11.85 -18.33 -5.84
C ALA A 43 -12.58 -17.38 -6.82
N GLY A 44 -11.94 -17.01 -7.93
CA GLY A 44 -12.52 -16.23 -9.02
C GLY A 44 -11.46 -15.74 -10.00
N ASN A 45 -11.90 -15.20 -11.14
CA ASN A 45 -11.00 -14.53 -12.08
C ASN A 45 -10.86 -13.05 -11.68
N PRO A 46 -9.64 -12.50 -11.59
CA PRO A 46 -9.45 -11.09 -11.29
C PRO A 46 -10.02 -10.22 -12.43
N ILE A 47 -10.72 -9.15 -12.06
CA ILE A 47 -11.19 -8.13 -12.98
C ILE A 47 -10.17 -7.00 -12.98
N ALA A 48 -9.58 -6.69 -14.14
CA ALA A 48 -8.66 -5.58 -14.27
C ALA A 48 -9.35 -4.26 -13.86
N PRO A 49 -8.71 -3.35 -13.08
CA PRO A 49 -9.34 -2.11 -12.62
C PRO A 49 -9.98 -1.26 -13.72
N LYS A 50 -9.38 -1.22 -14.91
CA LYS A 50 -9.93 -0.52 -16.09
C LYS A 50 -11.29 -1.03 -16.57
N ASN A 51 -11.69 -2.24 -16.18
CA ASN A 51 -12.94 -2.90 -16.55
C ASN A 51 -14.01 -2.82 -15.44
N LEU A 52 -13.68 -2.25 -14.27
CA LEU A 52 -14.64 -2.06 -13.19
C LEU A 52 -15.67 -0.96 -13.54
N LYS A 53 -16.87 -1.08 -12.97
CA LYS A 53 -17.98 -0.15 -13.17
C LYS A 53 -18.55 0.30 -11.81
N PRO A 54 -18.58 1.60 -11.50
CA PRO A 54 -17.98 2.70 -12.28
C PRO A 54 -16.45 2.56 -12.40
N ARG A 55 -15.84 3.19 -13.41
CA ARG A 55 -14.39 3.12 -13.60
C ARG A 55 -13.69 3.90 -12.48
N PRO A 56 -12.82 3.27 -11.68
CA PRO A 56 -12.12 3.94 -10.59
C PRO A 56 -10.95 4.77 -11.11
N ALA A 57 -10.34 5.56 -10.22
CA ALA A 57 -9.02 6.10 -10.45
C ALA A 57 -7.99 4.96 -10.45
N ILE A 58 -6.97 5.07 -11.32
CA ILE A 58 -5.99 4.02 -11.58
C ILE A 58 -4.58 4.63 -11.55
N THR A 59 -3.64 3.95 -10.91
CA THR A 59 -2.21 4.33 -10.82
C THR A 59 -1.46 3.99 -12.12
N GLU A 60 -0.20 4.42 -12.26
CA GLU A 60 0.65 3.97 -13.37
C GLU A 60 0.89 2.46 -13.35
N MET A 61 0.86 1.85 -12.16
CA MET A 61 0.92 0.41 -11.96
C MET A 61 -0.35 -0.33 -12.39
N LYS A 62 -1.34 0.39 -12.94
CA LYS A 62 -2.67 -0.12 -13.31
C LYS A 62 -3.46 -0.65 -12.11
N TRP A 63 -3.14 -0.19 -10.91
CA TRP A 63 -3.83 -0.56 -9.67
C TRP A 63 -5.01 0.37 -9.40
N GLU A 64 -6.06 -0.15 -8.77
CA GLU A 64 -7.20 0.65 -8.35
C GLU A 64 -6.81 1.54 -7.17
N VAL A 65 -7.21 2.81 -7.21
CA VAL A 65 -7.16 3.68 -6.03
C VAL A 65 -8.46 3.48 -5.25
N HIS A 66 -8.39 2.75 -4.14
CA HIS A 66 -9.55 2.44 -3.29
C HIS A 66 -9.19 2.61 -1.80
N PRO A 67 -9.30 3.84 -1.28
CA PRO A 67 -8.90 4.16 0.09
C PRO A 67 -9.58 3.30 1.15
N GLU A 68 -10.86 2.97 0.99
CA GLU A 68 -11.63 2.14 1.93
C GLU A 68 -10.97 0.77 2.16
N GLY A 69 -10.20 0.28 1.19
CA GLY A 69 -9.49 -0.99 1.29
C GLY A 69 -8.49 -1.05 2.45
N ILE A 70 -7.82 0.06 2.81
CA ILE A 70 -6.89 0.04 3.96
C ILE A 70 -7.66 -0.02 5.29
N TYR A 71 -8.82 0.65 5.38
CA TYR A 71 -9.70 0.56 6.54
C TYR A 71 -10.20 -0.87 6.73
N ASP A 72 -10.70 -1.50 5.66
CA ASP A 72 -11.19 -2.88 5.69
C ASP A 72 -10.10 -3.85 6.13
N MET A 73 -8.87 -3.67 5.63
CA MET A 73 -7.74 -4.52 6.02
C MET A 73 -7.34 -4.34 7.49
N LEU A 74 -7.32 -3.11 7.98
CA LEU A 74 -7.06 -2.81 9.39
C LEU A 74 -8.13 -3.46 10.27
N LYS A 75 -9.42 -3.29 9.96
CA LYS A 75 -10.52 -3.95 10.69
C LYS A 75 -10.52 -5.47 10.56
N TYR A 76 -10.02 -6.01 9.46
CA TYR A 76 -9.91 -7.45 9.28
C TYR A 76 -8.83 -8.05 10.19
N PHE A 77 -7.64 -7.45 10.23
CA PHE A 77 -6.55 -7.93 11.06
C PHE A 77 -6.73 -7.67 12.56
N ASP A 78 -7.48 -6.63 12.93
CA ASP A 78 -7.91 -6.33 14.30
C ASP A 78 -8.77 -7.45 14.93
N LYS A 79 -9.31 -8.39 14.14
CA LYS A 79 -10.11 -9.52 14.63
C LYS A 79 -9.26 -10.66 15.19
N TYR A 80 -7.96 -10.68 14.92
CA TYR A 80 -7.07 -11.74 15.39
C TYR A 80 -6.61 -11.42 16.80
N GLU A 81 -6.91 -12.31 17.76
CA GLU A 81 -6.63 -12.11 19.19
C GLU A 81 -5.15 -11.87 19.53
N LYS A 82 -4.21 -12.25 18.65
CA LYS A 82 -2.76 -12.03 18.83
C LYS A 82 -2.25 -10.74 18.16
N ILE A 83 -3.10 -10.00 17.45
CA ILE A 83 -2.72 -8.79 16.70
C ILE A 83 -3.15 -7.56 17.50
N ASP A 84 -2.37 -7.22 18.52
CA ASP A 84 -2.69 -6.09 19.40
C ASP A 84 -2.15 -4.74 18.89
N LYS A 85 -1.23 -4.75 17.91
CA LYS A 85 -0.58 -3.53 17.40
C LYS A 85 -0.26 -3.67 15.92
N ILE A 86 -0.72 -2.71 15.12
CA ILE A 86 -0.47 -2.68 13.68
C ILE A 86 0.34 -1.43 13.32
N ILE A 87 1.36 -1.61 12.47
CA ILE A 87 2.06 -0.52 11.81
C ILE A 87 1.84 -0.66 10.31
N VAL A 88 1.34 0.39 9.66
CA VAL A 88 1.31 0.43 8.19
C VAL A 88 2.75 0.69 7.72
N THR A 89 3.44 -0.38 7.37
CA THR A 89 4.85 -0.36 6.98
C THR A 89 5.08 0.11 5.55
N GLU A 90 4.08 -0.06 4.67
CA GLU A 90 4.10 0.51 3.34
C GLU A 90 2.68 0.85 2.87
N ASN A 91 2.51 2.06 2.35
CA ASN A 91 1.36 2.46 1.54
C ASN A 91 1.78 3.61 0.63
N GLY A 92 1.39 3.55 -0.63
CA GLY A 92 1.78 4.54 -1.63
C GLY A 92 1.16 4.24 -2.99
N ALA A 93 1.42 5.10 -3.97
CA ALA A 93 0.96 4.90 -5.34
C ALA A 93 1.87 5.65 -6.32
N ALA A 94 2.14 5.06 -7.48
CA ALA A 94 2.79 5.73 -8.61
C ALA A 94 1.78 6.48 -9.49
N PHE A 95 2.06 7.75 -9.73
CA PHE A 95 1.36 8.63 -10.65
C PHE A 95 2.38 9.41 -11.48
N PRO A 96 1.98 9.92 -12.67
CA PRO A 96 2.85 10.80 -13.44
C PRO A 96 3.23 12.03 -12.62
N ASP A 97 4.52 12.32 -12.58
CA ASP A 97 5.06 13.54 -11.97
C ASP A 97 5.17 14.64 -13.04
N VAL A 98 4.80 15.88 -12.68
CA VAL A 98 5.01 17.05 -13.55
C VAL A 98 6.14 17.89 -12.98
N VAL A 99 7.29 17.87 -13.65
CA VAL A 99 8.47 18.67 -13.28
C VAL A 99 8.38 20.05 -13.91
N ASP A 100 8.45 21.10 -13.09
CA ASP A 100 8.46 22.50 -13.51
C ASP A 100 9.58 23.24 -12.77
N GLY A 101 10.72 23.41 -13.45
CA GLY A 101 11.94 23.96 -12.85
C GLY A 101 12.42 23.15 -11.64
N ASP A 102 12.41 23.78 -10.46
CA ASP A 102 12.79 23.16 -9.18
C ASP A 102 11.59 22.57 -8.41
N PHE A 103 10.42 22.48 -9.04
CA PHE A 103 9.19 21.97 -8.43
C PHE A 103 8.73 20.68 -9.11
N VAL A 104 8.09 19.80 -8.33
CA VAL A 104 7.48 18.58 -8.85
C VAL A 104 6.04 18.47 -8.34
N HIS A 105 5.10 18.64 -9.24
CA HIS A 105 3.68 18.65 -8.95
C HIS A 105 3.06 17.26 -9.11
N ASP A 106 2.61 16.68 -8.00
CA ASP A 106 2.06 15.32 -7.94
C ASP A 106 0.72 15.28 -7.18
N LYS A 107 -0.23 16.12 -7.62
CA LYS A 107 -1.54 16.33 -6.96
C LYS A 107 -2.31 15.03 -6.70
N GLN A 108 -2.24 14.05 -7.61
CA GLN A 108 -2.89 12.75 -7.46
C GLN A 108 -2.28 11.94 -6.31
N ARG A 109 -0.95 11.93 -6.18
CA ARG A 109 -0.24 11.26 -5.09
C ARG A 109 -0.53 11.91 -3.75
N LYS A 110 -0.52 13.25 -3.69
CA LYS A 110 -0.95 13.97 -2.48
C LYS A 110 -2.38 13.60 -2.08
N LYS A 111 -3.32 13.56 -3.04
CA LYS A 111 -4.71 13.18 -2.77
C LYS A 111 -4.82 11.73 -2.27
N PHE A 112 -4.08 10.81 -2.88
CA PHE A 112 -4.01 9.41 -2.46
C PHE A 112 -3.65 9.31 -0.97
N TYR A 113 -2.55 9.94 -0.55
CA TYR A 113 -2.13 9.90 0.85
C TYR A 113 -3.16 10.51 1.80
N GLN A 114 -3.76 11.66 1.42
CA GLN A 114 -4.81 12.29 2.21
C GLN A 114 -6.03 11.38 2.40
N ASP A 115 -6.46 10.69 1.34
CA ASP A 115 -7.63 9.81 1.39
C ASP A 115 -7.33 8.55 2.22
N TYR A 116 -6.17 7.91 2.03
CA TYR A 116 -5.80 6.70 2.77
C TYR A 116 -5.55 6.98 4.26
N LEU A 117 -4.87 8.09 4.60
CA LEU A 117 -4.65 8.47 6.00
C LEU A 117 -5.96 8.82 6.73
N ARG A 118 -6.98 9.34 6.02
CA ARG A 118 -8.33 9.49 6.61
C ARG A 118 -8.93 8.13 6.99
N GLN A 119 -8.76 7.12 6.15
CA GLN A 119 -9.26 5.76 6.41
C GLN A 119 -8.51 5.07 7.56
N VAL A 120 -7.19 5.27 7.65
CA VAL A 120 -6.38 4.85 8.81
C VAL A 120 -6.88 5.53 10.09
N LEU A 121 -7.16 6.84 10.04
CA LEU A 121 -7.70 7.58 11.18
C LEU A 121 -9.10 7.08 11.58
N CYS A 122 -9.97 6.75 10.63
CA CYS A 122 -11.28 6.16 10.91
C CYS A 122 -11.12 4.83 11.68
N ALA A 123 -10.29 3.91 11.18
CA ALA A 123 -10.03 2.64 11.86
C ALA A 123 -9.48 2.85 13.28
N LYS A 124 -8.53 3.78 13.43
CA LYS A 124 -7.96 4.13 14.75
C LYS A 124 -9.00 4.70 15.72
N ARG A 125 -9.92 5.55 15.24
CA ARG A 125 -11.01 6.10 16.06
C ARG A 125 -12.03 5.03 16.49
N GLU A 126 -12.13 3.94 15.75
CA GLU A 126 -12.98 2.79 16.05
C GLU A 126 -12.28 1.69 16.87
N GLY A 127 -11.12 2.00 17.46
CA GLY A 127 -10.44 1.14 18.43
C GLY A 127 -9.29 0.30 17.87
N VAL A 128 -9.04 0.30 16.56
CA VAL A 128 -7.88 -0.42 16.00
C VAL A 128 -6.58 0.22 16.48
N ASN A 129 -5.68 -0.57 17.06
CA ASN A 129 -4.39 -0.06 17.53
C ASN A 129 -3.39 0.15 16.38
N VAL A 130 -3.58 1.22 15.61
CA VAL A 130 -2.63 1.66 14.58
C VAL A 130 -1.57 2.58 15.21
N ALA A 131 -0.37 2.05 15.34
CA ALA A 131 0.75 2.69 16.03
C ALA A 131 1.68 3.49 15.11
N GLY A 132 1.63 3.28 13.80
CA GLY A 132 2.49 3.99 12.85
C GLY A 132 2.06 3.86 11.40
N TYR A 133 2.61 4.74 10.57
CA TYR A 133 2.40 4.77 9.12
C TYR A 133 3.68 5.21 8.43
N PHE A 134 4.13 4.43 7.44
CA PHE A 134 5.27 4.71 6.59
C PHE A 134 4.78 4.87 5.14
N ALA A 135 5.05 6.03 4.57
CA ALA A 135 4.78 6.29 3.16
C ALA A 135 5.79 5.52 2.29
N TRP A 136 5.28 4.74 1.34
CA TRP A 136 6.10 4.13 0.30
C TRP A 136 6.08 5.02 -0.95
N SER A 137 7.16 5.70 -1.32
CA SER A 137 8.53 5.60 -0.80
C SER A 137 9.10 6.98 -0.45
N LEU A 138 10.26 7.00 0.22
CA LEU A 138 10.98 8.26 0.42
C LEU A 138 11.48 8.83 -0.91
N LEU A 139 12.20 8.02 -1.69
CA LEU A 139 12.78 8.40 -2.98
C LEU A 139 12.13 7.60 -4.11
N ASP A 140 12.07 8.20 -5.30
CA ASP A 140 11.96 7.41 -6.53
C ASP A 140 13.10 6.40 -6.59
N ASN A 141 12.77 5.16 -6.94
CA ASN A 141 13.71 4.04 -6.90
C ASN A 141 13.41 3.04 -8.02
N PHE A 142 14.12 1.91 -8.01
CA PHE A 142 13.93 0.81 -8.94
C PHE A 142 12.75 -0.05 -8.49
N GLU A 143 11.62 0.01 -9.20
CA GLU A 143 10.38 -0.70 -8.88
C GLU A 143 10.35 -2.09 -9.52
N TRP A 144 11.30 -2.94 -9.11
CA TRP A 144 11.34 -4.37 -9.45
C TRP A 144 11.19 -4.66 -10.95
N ALA A 145 10.15 -5.41 -11.34
CA ALA A 145 9.91 -5.80 -12.72
C ALA A 145 9.54 -4.61 -13.62
N GLU A 146 9.10 -3.49 -13.06
CA GLU A 146 8.68 -2.29 -13.80
C GLU A 146 9.83 -1.29 -14.00
N GLY A 147 11.00 -1.56 -13.39
CA GLY A 147 12.19 -0.73 -13.52
C GLY A 147 12.01 0.68 -12.94
N TYR A 148 12.57 1.69 -13.60
CA TYR A 148 12.54 3.08 -13.13
C TYR A 148 11.33 3.89 -13.64
N HIS A 149 10.40 3.25 -14.35
CA HIS A 149 9.23 3.94 -14.89
C HIS A 149 8.26 4.39 -13.78
N PRO A 150 7.80 3.51 -12.86
CA PRO A 150 6.89 3.93 -11.80
C PRO A 150 7.65 4.68 -10.72
N ARG A 151 7.17 5.88 -10.39
CA ARG A 151 7.77 6.72 -9.36
C ARG A 151 6.85 6.75 -8.15
N PHE A 152 7.27 6.18 -7.02
CA PHE A 152 6.53 6.19 -5.76
C PHE A 152 6.96 7.29 -4.79
N GLY A 153 8.14 7.88 -5.00
CA GLY A 153 8.79 8.74 -4.03
C GLY A 153 7.99 9.97 -3.63
N LEU A 154 8.09 10.36 -2.37
CA LEU A 154 7.80 11.72 -1.90
C LEU A 154 8.88 12.73 -2.38
N VAL A 155 10.03 12.21 -2.81
CA VAL A 155 11.13 12.97 -3.40
C VAL A 155 11.42 12.42 -4.78
N HIS A 156 11.34 13.31 -5.77
CA HIS A 156 11.74 13.03 -7.14
C HIS A 156 13.25 12.84 -7.23
N VAL A 157 13.67 11.84 -7.99
CA VAL A 157 15.09 11.63 -8.34
C VAL A 157 15.25 11.77 -9.84
N ASP A 158 16.03 12.76 -10.26
CA ASP A 158 16.58 12.79 -11.61
C ASP A 158 17.65 11.70 -11.70
N PHE A 159 17.41 10.67 -12.51
CA PHE A 159 18.33 9.53 -12.59
C PHE A 159 19.62 9.83 -13.35
N GLU A 160 19.64 10.85 -14.21
CA GLU A 160 20.83 11.26 -14.95
C GLU A 160 21.76 12.09 -14.05
N THR A 161 21.20 13.07 -13.34
CA THR A 161 21.99 14.02 -12.54
C THR A 161 22.08 13.66 -11.06
N GLN A 162 21.26 12.73 -10.60
CA GLN A 162 21.09 12.39 -9.18
C GLN A 162 20.57 13.57 -8.33
N LYS A 163 20.01 14.61 -8.95
CA LYS A 163 19.36 15.71 -8.22
C LYS A 163 18.09 15.20 -7.53
N ARG A 164 17.89 15.60 -6.26
CA ARG A 164 16.70 15.28 -5.46
C ARG A 164 15.83 16.51 -5.30
N THR A 165 14.54 16.37 -5.60
CA THR A 165 13.55 17.45 -5.47
C THR A 165 12.36 16.93 -4.68
N ILE A 166 12.05 17.55 -3.53
CA ILE A 166 10.87 17.15 -2.74
C ILE A 166 9.61 17.50 -3.54
N LYS A 167 8.71 16.53 -3.73
CA LYS A 167 7.46 16.72 -4.46
C LYS A 167 6.42 17.46 -3.60
N ASP A 168 5.36 17.98 -4.23
CA ASP A 168 4.24 18.60 -3.51
C ASP A 168 3.66 17.69 -2.42
N SER A 169 3.60 16.37 -2.65
CA SER A 169 3.19 15.38 -1.65
C SER A 169 4.15 15.27 -0.46
N GLY A 170 5.46 15.33 -0.70
CA GLY A 170 6.49 15.32 0.34
C GLY A 170 6.48 16.60 1.19
N LEU A 171 6.31 17.76 0.53
CA LEU A 171 6.11 19.04 1.21
C LEU A 171 4.84 19.04 2.06
N TRP A 172 3.75 18.46 1.53
CA TRP A 172 2.52 18.29 2.30
C TRP A 172 2.72 17.41 3.54
N PHE A 173 3.45 16.29 3.44
CA PHE A 173 3.77 15.46 4.61
C PHE A 173 4.55 16.24 5.66
N LYS A 174 5.55 17.04 5.25
CA LYS A 174 6.30 17.92 6.16
C LYS A 174 5.37 18.87 6.94
N GLU A 175 4.47 19.55 6.23
CA GLU A 175 3.51 20.45 6.88
C GLU A 175 2.52 19.71 7.78
N PHE A 176 2.00 18.56 7.32
CA PHE A 176 1.05 17.74 8.06
C PHE A 176 1.63 17.26 9.39
N LEU A 177 2.88 16.79 9.38
CA LEU A 177 3.57 16.31 10.58
C LEU A 177 3.99 17.44 11.54
N SER A 178 4.19 18.66 11.04
CA SER A 178 4.54 19.82 11.88
C SER A 178 3.38 20.43 12.67
N LYS A 179 2.14 20.03 12.39
CA LYS A 179 0.92 20.57 13.01
C LYS A 179 0.39 19.71 14.17
N GLY A 180 1.20 18.77 14.64
CA GLY A 180 0.92 17.89 15.78
C GLY A 180 1.31 18.49 17.12
#